data_AF-A0AAD7JVF2-F1
#
_entry.id   AF-A0AAD7JVF2-F1
#
_cell.length_a   1.000
_cell.length_b   1.000
_cell.length_c   1.000
_cell.angle_alpha   90.00
_cell.angle_beta   90.00
_cell.angle_gamma   90.00
#
_symmetry.space_group_name_H-M   'P 1'
#
loop_
_entity.id
_entity.type
_entity.pdbx_description
1 polymer ?
#
loop_
_entity_poly.entity_id
_entity_poly.type
_entity_poly.pdbx_seq_one_letter_code
_entity_poly.pdbx_strand_id
1 'polypeptide(L)'
;MVKYKGGPQILEVHDVSRPLKAGRLNKQFIVLLLTRGIPLTVFEELLQMQLDEIEKITIHREKAIESVKGELDAEASAIDFGQPLYEMLLAGHDMNEPYLATLLRRFQNTSREALRTKLHIPVKDKGLTILQASGYLFGVVDYRGVLEEGEVYINLPAKGGAQVGPVAVMKNPVHDPDGK
;
A
#
# COMPACT_ATOMS: atom_id res chain seq x y z
N MET A 1 20.80 21.11 1.79
CA MET A 1 21.97 20.69 2.61
C MET A 1 23.20 20.68 1.72
N VAL A 2 24.23 21.47 2.05
CA VAL A 2 25.47 21.52 1.26
C VAL A 2 26.35 20.34 1.65
N LYS A 3 26.80 19.55 0.67
CA LYS A 3 27.71 18.42 0.89
C LYS A 3 29.18 18.78 0.70
N TYR A 4 29.49 19.70 -0.22
CA TYR A 4 30.84 20.19 -0.49
C TYR A 4 30.80 21.62 -1.08
N LYS A 5 31.94 22.32 -1.05
CA LYS A 5 32.07 23.68 -1.60
C LYS A 5 32.20 23.65 -3.12
N GLY A 6 31.61 24.64 -3.81
CA GLY A 6 31.67 24.74 -5.28
C GLY A 6 30.71 23.78 -6.01
N GLY A 7 29.64 23.34 -5.34
CA GLY A 7 28.63 22.48 -5.96
C GLY A 7 27.74 23.19 -7.00
N PRO A 8 26.81 22.44 -7.61
CA PRO A 8 25.91 22.97 -8.63
C PRO A 8 25.09 24.17 -8.14
N GLN A 9 24.87 25.15 -9.03
CA GLN A 9 24.01 26.32 -8.77
C GLN A 9 22.59 26.14 -9.33
N ILE A 10 22.33 25.02 -10.01
CA ILE A 10 21.04 24.70 -10.62
C ILE A 10 20.29 23.75 -9.68
N LEU A 11 18.98 23.97 -9.56
CA LEU A 11 18.10 23.07 -8.84
C LEU A 11 17.76 21.86 -9.72
N GLU A 12 18.19 20.68 -9.28
CA GLU A 12 17.79 19.40 -9.86
C GLU A 12 16.74 18.75 -8.96
N VAL A 13 15.56 18.44 -9.53
CA VAL A 13 14.44 17.83 -8.80
C VAL A 13 14.45 16.33 -9.06
N HIS A 14 14.75 15.53 -8.03
CA HIS A 14 14.77 14.07 -8.14
C HIS A 14 13.37 13.44 -8.05
N ASP A 15 12.53 13.92 -7.14
CA ASP A 15 11.17 13.44 -6.97
C ASP A 15 10.27 14.55 -6.41
N VAL A 16 8.96 14.33 -6.52
CA VAL A 16 7.92 15.27 -6.09
C VAL A 16 6.88 14.55 -5.24
N SER A 17 6.19 15.30 -4.38
CA SER A 17 5.04 14.75 -3.66
C SER A 17 3.95 14.33 -4.65
N ARG A 18 3.46 13.11 -4.49
CA ARG A 18 2.41 12.50 -5.32
C ARG A 18 1.25 12.03 -4.44
N PRO A 19 0.07 11.73 -5.03
CA PRO A 19 -1.00 11.07 -4.29
C PRO A 19 -0.49 9.85 -3.52
N LEU A 20 -1.04 9.66 -2.33
CA LEU A 20 -0.60 8.62 -1.39
C LEU A 20 -0.61 7.25 -2.07
N LYS A 21 0.53 6.58 -2.05
CA LYS A 21 0.63 5.17 -2.41
C LYS A 21 0.32 4.29 -1.20
N ALA A 22 -0.45 3.23 -1.44
CA ALA A 22 -0.84 2.27 -0.42
C ALA A 22 0.38 1.69 0.29
N GLY A 23 0.38 1.75 1.62
CA GLY A 23 1.33 1.04 2.44
C GLY A 23 0.89 -0.42 2.60
N ARG A 24 1.86 -1.33 2.67
CA ARG A 24 1.59 -2.71 3.07
C ARG A 24 2.45 -3.03 4.29
N LEU A 25 1.87 -3.74 5.25
CA LEU A 25 2.62 -4.34 6.34
C LEU A 25 3.51 -5.42 5.75
N ASN A 26 4.80 -5.35 6.05
CA ASN A 26 5.76 -6.38 5.72
C ASN A 26 6.14 -7.16 6.99
N LYS A 27 6.91 -8.23 6.83
CA LYS A 27 7.35 -9.09 7.94
C LYS A 27 8.05 -8.30 9.06
N GLN A 28 8.86 -7.29 8.74
CA GLN A 28 9.59 -6.50 9.73
C GLN A 28 8.65 -5.67 10.61
N PHE A 29 7.68 -4.99 9.99
CA PHE A 29 6.67 -4.23 10.73
C PHE A 29 5.80 -5.14 11.59
N ILE A 30 5.40 -6.31 11.09
CA ILE A 30 4.59 -7.27 11.87
C ILE A 30 5.36 -7.70 13.12
N VAL A 31 6.63 -8.10 12.98
CA VAL A 31 7.47 -8.49 14.14
C VAL A 31 7.56 -7.36 15.15
N LEU A 32 7.79 -6.13 14.71
CA LEU A 32 7.87 -4.98 15.61
C LEU A 32 6.54 -4.71 16.33
N LEU A 33 5.41 -4.76 15.62
CA LEU A 33 4.11 -4.53 16.22
C LEU A 33 3.75 -5.62 17.24
N LEU A 34 4.16 -6.87 17.00
CA LEU A 34 4.05 -7.98 17.97
C LEU A 34 4.86 -7.69 19.25
N THR A 35 6.11 -7.19 19.14
CA THR A 35 6.91 -6.86 20.33
C THR A 35 6.35 -5.68 21.12
N ARG A 36 5.57 -4.81 20.47
CA ARG A 36 4.82 -3.71 21.11
C ARG A 36 3.47 -4.13 21.69
N GLY A 37 3.17 -5.43 21.70
CA GLY A 37 2.00 -6.00 22.37
C GLY A 37 0.73 -6.05 21.50
N ILE A 38 0.84 -5.80 20.20
CA ILE A 38 -0.30 -6.05 19.30
C ILE A 38 -0.49 -7.57 19.17
N PRO A 39 -1.70 -8.11 19.43
CA PRO A 39 -1.94 -9.55 19.37
C PRO A 39 -1.72 -10.12 17.97
N LEU A 40 -1.20 -11.35 17.90
CA LEU A 40 -1.01 -12.08 16.63
C LEU A 40 -2.33 -12.23 15.84
N THR A 41 -3.44 -12.41 16.55
CA THR A 41 -4.78 -12.56 15.97
C THR A 41 -5.17 -11.39 15.08
N VAL A 42 -4.69 -10.17 15.35
CA VAL A 42 -4.95 -9.00 14.50
C VAL A 42 -4.35 -9.19 13.10
N PHE A 43 -3.14 -9.75 13.01
CA PHE A 43 -2.49 -10.01 11.72
C PHE A 43 -3.10 -11.21 11.01
N GLU A 44 -3.51 -12.24 11.76
CA GLU A 44 -4.23 -13.39 11.21
C GLU A 44 -5.57 -12.96 10.58
N GLU A 45 -6.33 -12.08 11.25
CA GLU A 45 -7.54 -11.49 10.69
C GLU A 45 -7.28 -10.68 9.42
N LEU A 46 -6.24 -9.82 9.42
CA LEU A 46 -5.87 -9.04 8.24
C LEU A 46 -5.47 -9.94 7.06
N LEU A 47 -4.71 -11.00 7.33
CA LEU A 47 -4.30 -11.98 6.33
C LEU A 47 -5.52 -12.75 5.79
N GLN A 48 -6.42 -13.21 6.66
CA GLN A 48 -7.62 -13.93 6.26
C GLN A 48 -8.51 -13.05 5.38
N MET A 49 -8.76 -11.80 5.77
CA MET A 49 -9.52 -10.86 4.94
C MET A 49 -8.90 -10.69 3.55
N GLN A 50 -7.56 -10.67 3.45
CA GLN A 50 -6.90 -10.58 2.16
C GLN A 50 -7.04 -11.86 1.33
N LEU A 51 -6.97 -13.04 1.96
CA LEU A 51 -7.21 -14.31 1.28
C LEU A 51 -8.65 -14.37 0.73
N ASP A 52 -9.64 -13.95 1.52
CA ASP A 52 -11.04 -13.90 1.11
C ASP A 52 -11.24 -12.95 -0.07
N GLU A 53 -10.59 -11.78 -0.09
CA GLU A 53 -10.65 -10.86 -1.22
C GLU A 53 -10.00 -11.44 -2.48
N ILE A 54 -8.90 -12.19 -2.33
CA ILE A 54 -8.24 -12.88 -3.45
C ILE A 54 -9.13 -13.97 -4.06
N GLU A 55 -9.90 -14.67 -3.24
CA GLU A 55 -10.87 -15.66 -3.71
C GLU A 55 -12.00 -15.03 -4.53
N LYS A 56 -12.44 -13.83 -4.15
CA LYS A 56 -13.51 -13.10 -4.84
C LYS A 56 -13.12 -12.57 -6.22
N ILE A 57 -11.82 -12.43 -6.53
CA ILE A 57 -11.34 -11.89 -7.82
C ILE A 57 -11.91 -12.67 -9.02
N THR A 58 -12.01 -13.99 -8.92
CA THR A 58 -12.48 -14.82 -10.04
C THR A 58 -14.01 -14.79 -10.22
N ILE A 59 -14.74 -14.28 -9.23
CA ILE A 59 -16.21 -14.37 -9.15
C ILE A 59 -16.84 -12.99 -9.39
N HIS A 60 -16.25 -11.94 -8.83
CA HIS A 60 -16.80 -10.59 -8.86
C HIS A 60 -15.94 -9.65 -9.71
N ARG A 61 -16.48 -9.23 -10.87
CA ARG A 61 -15.78 -8.34 -11.81
C ARG A 61 -15.29 -7.05 -11.15
N GLU A 62 -16.15 -6.38 -10.37
CA GLU A 62 -15.81 -5.12 -9.70
C GLU A 62 -14.62 -5.30 -8.74
N LYS A 63 -14.58 -6.41 -8.01
CA LYS A 63 -13.45 -6.76 -7.14
C LYS A 63 -12.18 -7.10 -7.90
N ALA A 64 -12.30 -7.73 -9.07
CA ALA A 64 -11.18 -7.97 -9.96
C ALA A 64 -10.60 -6.64 -10.46
N ILE A 65 -11.45 -5.71 -10.92
CA ILE A 65 -11.05 -4.38 -11.40
C ILE A 65 -10.34 -3.60 -10.27
N GLU A 66 -10.92 -3.56 -9.07
CA GLU A 66 -10.34 -2.88 -7.90
C GLU A 66 -8.95 -3.44 -7.57
N SER A 67 -8.83 -4.78 -7.52
CA SER A 67 -7.59 -5.47 -7.18
C SER A 67 -6.50 -5.27 -8.23
N VAL A 68 -6.83 -5.40 -9.52
CA VAL A 68 -5.87 -5.24 -10.62
C VAL A 68 -5.38 -3.79 -10.69
N LYS A 69 -6.29 -2.81 -10.55
CA LYS A 69 -5.93 -1.40 -10.50
C LYS A 69 -4.98 -1.09 -9.33
N GLY A 70 -5.27 -1.62 -8.15
CA GLY A 70 -4.44 -1.41 -6.96
C GLY A 70 -3.02 -1.99 -7.09
N GLU A 71 -2.83 -3.08 -7.83
CA GLU A 71 -1.48 -3.61 -8.11
C GLU A 71 -0.74 -2.80 -9.17
N LEU A 72 -1.42 -2.34 -10.23
CA LEU A 72 -0.84 -1.43 -11.24
C LEU A 72 -0.33 -0.12 -10.61
N ASP A 73 -1.02 0.38 -9.58
CA ASP A 73 -0.64 1.61 -8.86
C ASP A 73 0.51 1.39 -7.85
N ALA A 74 0.66 0.17 -7.31
CA ALA A 74 1.59 -0.16 -6.23
C ALA A 74 3.00 -0.54 -6.73
N GLU A 75 3.09 -1.27 -7.84
CA GLU A 75 4.37 -1.61 -8.48
C GLU A 75 4.24 -1.43 -10.00
N ALA A 76 5.07 -0.58 -10.60
CA ALA A 76 5.29 -0.59 -12.06
C ALA A 76 6.10 -1.83 -12.50
N SER A 77 5.95 -2.95 -11.79
CA SER A 77 6.67 -4.20 -12.02
C SER A 77 5.80 -5.15 -12.86
N ALA A 78 6.12 -5.20 -14.15
CA ALA A 78 6.25 -6.42 -14.96
C ALA A 78 5.19 -7.54 -14.84
N ILE A 79 3.93 -7.25 -14.53
CA ILE A 79 2.85 -8.17 -14.89
C ILE A 79 2.48 -7.83 -16.33
N ASP A 80 3.20 -8.39 -17.31
CA ASP A 80 2.94 -8.23 -18.76
C ASP A 80 1.47 -8.51 -19.13
N PHE A 81 0.73 -9.22 -18.27
CA PHE A 81 -0.68 -9.56 -18.47
C PHE A 81 -1.67 -8.77 -17.60
N GLY A 82 -1.20 -7.90 -16.69
CA GLY A 82 -2.07 -7.12 -15.79
C GLY A 82 -2.86 -6.04 -16.54
N GLN A 83 -2.20 -5.37 -17.49
CA GLN A 83 -2.82 -4.39 -18.37
C GLN A 83 -3.88 -5.02 -19.30
N PRO A 84 -3.58 -6.12 -20.04
CA PRO A 84 -4.60 -6.86 -20.78
C PRO A 84 -5.78 -7.34 -19.94
N LEU A 85 -5.53 -7.86 -18.73
CA LEU A 85 -6.59 -8.29 -17.81
C LEU A 85 -7.50 -7.11 -17.42
N TYR A 86 -6.91 -5.97 -17.10
CA TYR A 86 -7.66 -4.76 -16.75
C TYR A 86 -8.56 -4.28 -17.89
N GLU A 87 -8.02 -4.22 -19.11
CA GLU A 87 -8.75 -3.81 -20.30
C GLU A 87 -9.92 -4.75 -20.61
N MET A 88 -9.71 -6.07 -20.52
CA MET A 88 -10.79 -7.04 -20.71
C MET A 88 -11.90 -6.94 -19.67
N LEU A 89 -11.54 -6.68 -18.41
CA LEU A 89 -12.51 -6.47 -17.34
C LEU A 89 -13.34 -5.22 -17.57
N LEU A 90 -12.72 -4.12 -18.03
CA LEU A 90 -13.41 -2.86 -18.37
C LEU A 90 -14.29 -2.98 -19.60
N ALA A 91 -13.87 -3.75 -20.60
CA ALA A 91 -14.65 -4.03 -21.80
C ALA A 91 -15.89 -4.91 -21.53
N GLY A 92 -16.02 -5.47 -20.31
CA GLY A 92 -17.21 -6.20 -19.89
C GLY A 92 -17.28 -7.63 -20.42
N HIS A 93 -16.14 -8.23 -20.81
CA HIS A 93 -16.09 -9.64 -21.22
C HIS A 93 -16.66 -10.57 -20.14
N ASP A 94 -17.27 -11.68 -20.55
CA ASP A 94 -17.77 -12.71 -19.64
C ASP A 94 -16.60 -13.28 -18.82
N MET A 95 -16.76 -13.33 -17.50
CA MET A 95 -15.75 -13.86 -16.57
C MET A 95 -15.46 -15.34 -16.82
N ASN A 96 -16.37 -16.06 -17.48
CA ASN A 96 -16.22 -17.46 -17.86
C ASN A 96 -15.55 -17.66 -19.23
N GLU A 97 -15.28 -16.57 -19.96
CA GLU A 97 -14.56 -16.63 -21.22
C GLU A 97 -13.17 -17.25 -20.96
N PRO A 98 -12.75 -18.29 -21.72
CA PRO A 98 -11.58 -19.09 -21.37
C PRO A 98 -10.28 -18.30 -21.18
N TYR A 99 -10.05 -17.26 -21.98
CA TYR A 99 -8.86 -16.43 -21.88
C TYR A 99 -8.89 -15.55 -20.62
N LEU A 100 -9.98 -14.82 -20.37
CA LEU A 100 -10.19 -14.02 -19.16
C LEU A 100 -10.13 -14.88 -17.89
N ALA A 101 -10.80 -16.03 -17.87
CA ALA A 101 -10.77 -16.97 -16.75
C ALA A 101 -9.35 -17.49 -16.46
N THR A 102 -8.52 -17.63 -17.48
CA THR A 102 -7.12 -18.02 -17.33
C THR A 102 -6.28 -16.87 -16.77
N LEU A 103 -6.48 -15.64 -17.26
CA LEU A 103 -5.82 -14.45 -16.73
C LEU A 103 -6.17 -14.19 -15.26
N LEU A 104 -7.45 -14.31 -14.90
CA LEU A 104 -7.93 -14.16 -13.52
C LEU A 104 -7.32 -15.20 -12.58
N ARG A 105 -7.28 -16.47 -12.98
CA ARG A 105 -6.63 -17.54 -12.20
C ARG A 105 -5.13 -17.30 -12.05
N ARG A 106 -4.46 -16.84 -13.12
CA ARG A 106 -3.05 -16.51 -13.07
C ARG A 106 -2.80 -15.35 -12.09
N PHE A 107 -3.59 -14.29 -12.18
CA PHE A 107 -3.52 -13.16 -11.25
C PHE A 107 -3.76 -13.61 -9.80
N GLN A 108 -4.79 -14.40 -9.55
CA GLN A 108 -5.09 -14.96 -8.22
C GLN A 108 -3.89 -15.75 -7.65
N ASN A 109 -3.27 -16.62 -8.47
CA ASN A 109 -2.10 -17.40 -8.05
C ASN A 109 -0.88 -16.51 -7.79
N THR A 110 -0.64 -15.51 -8.62
CA THR A 110 0.44 -14.53 -8.40
C THR A 110 0.23 -13.75 -7.11
N SER A 111 -1.00 -13.31 -6.81
CA SER A 111 -1.33 -12.62 -5.57
C SER A 111 -1.14 -13.50 -4.33
N ARG A 112 -1.52 -14.78 -4.40
CA ARG A 112 -1.25 -15.76 -3.34
C ARG A 112 0.25 -15.99 -3.13
N GLU A 113 1.01 -16.09 -4.22
CA GLU A 113 2.46 -16.30 -4.16
C GLU A 113 3.18 -15.06 -3.60
N ALA A 114 2.75 -13.87 -3.99
CA ALA A 114 3.26 -12.61 -3.42
C ALA A 114 3.00 -12.54 -1.91
N LEU A 115 1.81 -12.96 -1.45
CA LEU A 115 1.52 -13.06 -0.02
C LEU A 115 2.40 -14.08 0.69
N ARG A 116 2.57 -15.27 0.11
CA ARG A 116 3.39 -16.33 0.70
C ARG A 116 4.85 -15.91 0.85
N THR A 117 5.40 -15.26 -0.18
CA THR A 117 6.82 -14.91 -0.24
C THR A 117 7.14 -13.62 0.50
N LYS A 118 6.43 -12.52 0.19
CA LYS A 118 6.70 -11.18 0.73
C LYS A 118 5.90 -10.86 2.00
N LEU A 119 4.76 -11.52 2.22
CA LEU A 119 3.80 -11.20 3.29
C LEU A 119 3.47 -9.71 3.35
N HIS A 120 3.12 -9.15 2.19
CA HIS A 120 2.72 -7.75 2.05
C HIS A 120 1.20 -7.63 2.28
N ILE A 121 0.81 -7.38 3.53
CA ILE A 121 -0.59 -7.30 3.95
C ILE A 121 -1.06 -5.84 3.83
N PRO A 122 -2.05 -5.52 2.96
CA PRO A 122 -2.62 -4.18 2.89
C PRO A 122 -3.42 -3.90 4.16
N VAL A 123 -3.28 -2.70 4.69
CA VAL A 123 -4.08 -2.26 5.85
C VAL A 123 -5.27 -1.46 5.32
N LYS A 124 -6.43 -2.09 5.31
CA LYS A 124 -7.71 -1.43 5.01
C LYS A 124 -8.37 -1.02 6.32
N ASP A 125 -9.05 0.12 6.32
CA ASP A 125 -9.84 0.53 7.47
C ASP A 125 -11.06 -0.41 7.63
N LYS A 126 -11.32 -0.88 8.86
CA LYS A 126 -12.45 -1.76 9.20
C LYS A 126 -13.74 -0.94 9.18
N GLY A 127 -14.24 -0.61 7.98
CA GLY A 127 -15.51 0.11 7.80
C GLY A 127 -15.59 0.96 6.53
N LEU A 128 -14.44 1.28 5.94
CA LEU A 128 -14.34 2.00 4.67
C LEU A 128 -13.45 1.21 3.71
N THR A 129 -14.07 0.37 2.88
CA THR A 129 -13.42 -0.44 1.85
C THR A 129 -12.53 0.37 0.89
N ILE A 130 -12.74 1.69 0.84
CA ILE A 130 -12.14 2.64 -0.10
C ILE A 130 -10.98 3.43 0.51
N LEU A 131 -10.81 3.43 1.84
CA LEU A 131 -9.76 4.21 2.51
C LEU A 131 -8.59 3.32 2.95
N GLN A 132 -7.47 3.49 2.28
CA GLN A 132 -6.18 2.92 2.69
C GLN A 132 -5.81 3.49 4.05
N ALA A 133 -5.61 2.67 5.08
CA ALA A 133 -5.24 3.16 6.42
C ALA A 133 -3.74 3.44 6.54
N SER A 134 -2.93 2.96 5.61
CA SER A 134 -1.47 3.13 5.61
C SER A 134 -0.94 3.61 4.26
N GLY A 135 0.21 4.28 4.28
CA GLY A 135 0.85 4.79 3.07
C GLY A 135 2.24 5.36 3.32
N TYR A 136 3.01 5.48 2.24
CA TYR A 136 4.34 6.09 2.28
C TYR A 136 4.23 7.59 2.08
N LEU A 137 4.82 8.35 3.01
CA LEU A 137 4.84 9.80 3.00
C LEU A 137 6.28 10.30 3.10
N PHE A 138 6.53 11.48 2.52
CA PHE A 138 7.76 12.22 2.78
C PHE A 138 7.71 12.83 4.18
N GLY A 139 8.69 12.52 5.01
CA GLY A 139 8.88 13.21 6.30
C GLY A 139 9.41 14.61 6.06
N VAL A 140 8.70 15.62 6.57
CA VAL A 140 9.10 17.04 6.49
C VAL A 140 9.15 17.59 7.91
N VAL A 141 10.22 18.33 8.21
CA VAL A 141 10.38 18.99 9.51
C VAL A 141 9.46 20.20 9.58
N ASP A 142 8.79 20.37 10.71
CA ASP A 142 8.05 21.59 11.00
C ASP A 142 9.03 22.74 11.32
N TYR A 143 9.31 23.55 10.31
CA TYR A 143 10.20 24.71 10.46
C TYR A 143 9.57 25.85 11.26
N ARG A 144 8.24 25.84 11.47
CA ARG A 144 7.52 26.90 12.18
C ARG A 144 7.39 26.61 13.67
N GLY A 145 7.62 25.36 14.10
CA GLY A 145 7.51 24.94 15.49
C GLY A 145 6.09 25.09 16.04
N VAL A 146 5.09 24.76 15.22
CA VAL A 146 3.67 24.76 15.58
C VAL A 146 3.25 23.42 16.20
N LEU A 147 3.93 22.33 15.84
CA LEU A 147 3.68 20.99 16.38
C LEU A 147 4.47 20.72 17.66
N GLU A 148 3.82 20.12 18.64
CA GLU A 148 4.44 19.67 19.89
C GLU A 148 5.14 18.30 19.73
N GLU A 149 5.91 17.89 20.74
CA GLU A 149 6.54 16.57 20.76
C GLU A 149 5.48 15.46 20.71
N GLY A 150 5.65 14.53 19.76
CA GLY A 150 4.70 13.44 19.51
C GLY A 150 3.55 13.79 18.56
N GLU A 151 3.45 15.04 18.11
CA GLU A 151 2.46 15.45 17.13
C GLU A 151 2.99 15.39 15.69
N VAL A 152 2.10 15.04 14.75
CA VAL A 152 2.39 15.07 13.32
C VAL A 152 1.22 15.67 12.56
N TYR A 153 1.53 16.45 11.53
CA TYR A 153 0.52 16.96 10.60
C TYR A 153 0.49 16.13 9.32
N ILE A 154 -0.65 15.50 9.05
CA ILE A 154 -0.88 14.72 7.84
C ILE A 154 -2.09 15.29 7.13
N ASN A 155 -1.89 15.85 5.93
CA ASN A 155 -2.97 16.32 5.08
C ASN A 155 -3.06 15.48 3.81
N LEU A 156 -4.18 14.79 3.66
CA LEU A 156 -4.49 13.95 2.51
C LEU A 156 -5.74 14.52 1.85
N PRO A 157 -5.61 15.42 0.84
CA PRO A 157 -6.75 16.03 0.17
C PRO A 157 -7.73 15.01 -0.40
N ALA A 158 -7.21 13.89 -0.93
CA ALA A 158 -8.01 12.77 -1.43
C ALA A 158 -8.83 12.04 -0.34
N LYS A 159 -8.53 12.28 0.94
CA LYS A 159 -9.23 11.71 2.12
C LYS A 159 -9.91 12.79 2.97
N GLY A 160 -10.31 13.90 2.36
CA GLY A 160 -11.04 14.96 3.06
C GLY A 160 -10.17 15.92 3.89
N GLY A 161 -8.84 15.87 3.72
CA GLY A 161 -7.94 16.88 4.26
C GLY A 161 -7.09 16.41 5.44
N ALA A 162 -7.02 17.21 6.50
CA ALA A 162 -6.20 16.92 7.68
C ALA A 162 -6.72 15.68 8.42
N GLN A 163 -5.80 14.77 8.74
CA GLN A 163 -6.10 13.54 9.46
C GLN A 163 -6.02 13.78 10.97
N VAL A 164 -6.98 13.21 11.71
CA VAL A 164 -7.09 13.38 13.17
C VAL A 164 -7.16 12.00 13.81
N GLY A 165 -6.30 11.75 14.80
CA GLY A 165 -6.27 10.51 15.56
C GLY A 165 -4.85 9.99 15.79
N PRO A 166 -4.71 8.91 16.57
CA PRO A 166 -3.42 8.27 16.79
C PRO A 166 -2.92 7.65 15.49
N VAL A 167 -1.64 7.86 15.19
CA VAL A 167 -0.97 7.29 14.02
C VAL A 167 0.33 6.63 14.41
N ALA A 168 0.70 5.56 13.71
CA ALA A 168 2.01 4.96 13.79
C ALA A 168 2.87 5.48 12.63
N VAL A 169 4.06 5.98 12.93
CA VAL A 169 5.05 6.44 11.94
C VAL A 169 6.29 5.57 12.06
N MET A 170 6.71 4.98 10.94
CA MET A 170 7.81 4.01 10.91
C MET A 170 8.59 4.18 9.61
N LYS A 171 9.90 3.91 9.64
CA LYS A 171 10.76 3.97 8.45
C LYS A 171 11.14 2.57 7.98
N ASN A 172 11.11 2.32 6.67
CA ASN A 172 11.57 1.04 6.11
C ASN A 172 13.06 1.14 5.70
N PRO A 173 13.94 0.20 6.10
CA PRO A 173 13.72 -0.93 7.01
C PRO A 173 13.66 -0.49 8.48
N VAL A 174 12.92 -1.27 9.28
CA VAL A 174 12.91 -1.09 10.74
C VAL A 174 13.81 -2.14 11.38
N HIS A 175 14.79 -1.67 12.14
CA HIS A 175 15.72 -2.54 12.86
C HIS A 175 15.68 -2.34 14.38
N ASP A 176 15.20 -1.19 14.85
CA ASP A 176 15.12 -0.84 16.26
C ASP A 176 13.69 -1.05 16.80
N PRO A 177 13.52 -1.54 18.04
CA PRO A 177 12.23 -1.55 18.74
C PRO A 177 11.50 -0.22 18.72
N ASP A 178 12.19 0.92 18.70
CA ASP A 178 11.63 2.28 18.65
C ASP A 178 11.23 2.74 17.23
N GLY A 179 11.40 1.89 16.22
CA GLY A 179 10.95 2.21 14.85
C GLY A 179 11.81 3.25 14.12
N LYS A 180 13.03 3.50 14.62
CA LYS A 180 14.01 4.45 14.06
C LYS A 180 14.92 3.81 13.00
#